data_AF-A0A2P6PCN8-F1
#
_entry.id   AF-A0A2P6PCN8-F1
#
_cell.length_a   1.000
_cell.length_b   1.000
_cell.length_c   1.000
_cell.angle_alpha   90.00
_cell.angle_beta   90.00
_cell.angle_gamma   90.00
#
_symmetry.space_group_name_H-M   'P 1'
#
loop_
_entity.id
_entity.type
_entity.pdbx_description
1 polymer ?
#
loop_
_entity_poly.entity_id
_entity_poly.type
_entity_poly.pdbx_seq_one_letter_code
_entity_poly.pdbx_strand_id
1 'polypeptide(L)'
;MKLDMEEKRFCYIPPRVNLKRFDYLHYVRKQDEGAYTYVAHADYYILLRACSRVAQVETRCMHIGVLSFERRLAWLEKRIDHCLHLTPPIVSCDYCTDMVPENTTDAETIVEESIGLSNLNI
;
A
#
# COMPACT_ATOMS: atom_id res chain seq x y z
N MET A 1 1.29 12.69 28.28
CA MET A 1 1.49 11.98 27.00
C MET A 1 2.60 10.93 27.12
N LYS A 2 3.86 11.31 27.39
CA LYS A 2 4.99 10.38 27.53
C LYS A 2 4.72 9.20 28.48
N LEU A 3 4.31 9.48 29.73
CA LEU A 3 3.97 8.43 30.71
C LEU A 3 2.85 7.48 30.22
N ASP A 4 1.81 8.03 29.57
CA ASP A 4 0.68 7.24 29.05
C ASP A 4 1.10 6.30 27.91
N MET A 5 2.07 6.72 27.08
CA MET A 5 2.67 5.88 26.05
C MET A 5 3.51 4.76 26.67
N GLU A 6 4.40 5.10 27.60
CA GLU A 6 5.31 4.16 28.26
C GLU A 6 4.54 3.09 29.04
N GLU A 7 3.47 3.47 29.74
CA GLU A 7 2.56 2.53 30.43
C GLU A 7 1.93 1.51 29.47
N LYS A 8 1.61 1.94 28.24
CA LYS A 8 1.08 1.06 27.18
C LYS A 8 2.17 0.41 26.33
N ARG A 9 3.43 0.48 26.77
CA ARG A 9 4.63 -0.07 26.11
C ARG A 9 4.96 0.55 24.75
N PHE A 10 4.50 1.79 24.53
CA PHE A 10 4.94 2.61 23.41
C PHE A 10 6.15 3.44 23.83
N CYS A 11 7.27 3.28 23.13
CA CYS A 11 8.43 4.15 23.31
C CYS A 11 8.07 5.55 22.82
N TYR A 12 8.26 6.55 23.68
CA TYR A 12 7.98 7.92 23.33
C TYR A 12 8.99 8.44 22.29
N ILE A 13 8.49 8.73 21.09
CA ILE A 13 9.20 9.52 20.09
C ILE A 13 8.43 10.83 19.93
N PRO A 14 9.11 12.00 19.92
CA PRO A 14 8.45 13.28 19.74
C PRO A 14 7.61 13.33 18.45
N PRO A 15 6.57 14.17 18.39
CA PRO A 15 5.77 14.36 17.18
C PRO A 15 6.65 14.67 15.96
N ARG A 16 6.27 14.16 14.79
CA ARG A 16 6.95 14.48 13.53
C ARG A 16 6.83 15.98 13.24
N VAL A 17 7.97 16.65 13.07
CA VAL A 17 8.02 18.09 12.75
C VAL A 17 7.86 18.33 11.25
N ASN A 18 8.50 17.50 10.43
CA ASN A 18 8.41 17.53 8.96
C ASN A 18 8.08 16.14 8.44
N LEU A 19 6.94 15.98 7.76
CA LEU A 19 6.58 14.74 7.09
C LEU A 19 7.43 14.60 5.83
N LYS A 20 8.53 13.83 5.92
CA LYS A 20 9.43 13.58 4.78
C LYS A 20 8.89 12.55 3.78
N ARG A 21 7.88 11.77 4.17
CA ARG A 21 7.35 10.66 3.39
C ARG A 21 5.84 10.60 3.58
N PHE A 22 5.11 10.49 2.47
CA PHE A 22 3.65 10.39 2.40
C PHE A 22 3.18 8.95 2.13
N ASP A 23 4.07 7.98 2.25
CA ASP A 23 3.75 6.56 2.15
C ASP A 23 3.20 6.00 3.48
N TYR A 24 2.90 4.71 3.50
CA TYR A 24 2.40 4.02 4.69
C TYR A 24 3.36 4.15 5.88
N LEU A 25 2.80 4.19 7.09
CA LEU A 25 3.54 4.36 8.33
C LEU A 25 4.19 3.03 8.73
N HIS A 26 5.46 2.85 8.37
CA HIS A 26 6.22 1.65 8.68
C HIS A 26 6.67 1.61 10.15
N TYR A 27 5.72 1.44 11.08
CA TYR A 27 6.03 1.19 12.48
C TYR A 27 6.31 -0.28 12.72
N VAL A 28 7.45 -0.57 13.32
CA VAL A 28 7.87 -1.93 13.68
C VAL A 28 7.64 -2.17 15.15
N ARG A 29 7.28 -3.42 15.47
CA ARG A 29 7.27 -3.94 16.83
C ARG A 29 8.62 -4.60 17.09
N LYS A 30 9.27 -4.25 18.19
CA LYS A 30 10.47 -4.97 18.65
C LYS A 30 10.07 -5.88 19.80
N GLN A 31 10.58 -7.10 19.79
CA GLN A 31 10.51 -7.98 20.96
C GLN A 31 11.79 -7.78 21.76
N ASP A 32 11.65 -7.40 23.02
CA ASP A 32 12.75 -7.22 23.95
C ASP A 32 12.38 -7.89 25.27
N GLU A 33 13.29 -8.70 25.83
CA GLU A 33 13.09 -9.43 27.09
C GLU A 33 11.73 -10.18 27.22
N GLY A 34 11.22 -10.74 26.12
CA GLY A 34 9.94 -11.46 26.09
C GLY A 34 8.70 -10.57 26.01
N ALA A 35 8.87 -9.25 26.00
CA ALA A 35 7.82 -8.24 25.84
C ALA A 35 7.86 -7.59 24.45
N TYR A 36 6.70 -7.25 23.89
CA TYR A 36 6.65 -6.39 22.71
C TYR A 36 6.68 -4.92 23.12
N THR A 37 7.63 -4.18 22.54
CA THR A 37 7.77 -2.73 22.64
C THR A 37 7.41 -2.11 21.29
N TYR A 38 6.58 -1.07 21.34
CA TYR A 38 6.03 -0.42 20.16
C TYR A 38 6.75 0.91 19.93
N VAL A 39 7.40 1.06 18.79
CA VAL A 39 8.16 2.27 18.47
C VAL A 39 7.28 3.15 17.59
N ALA A 40 6.74 4.24 18.15
CA ALA A 40 5.83 5.12 17.43
C ALA A 40 5.96 6.59 17.86
N HIS A 41 5.68 7.52 16.95
CA HIS A 41 5.68 8.94 17.27
C HIS A 41 4.41 9.35 18.02
N ALA A 42 4.50 10.39 18.85
CA ALA A 42 3.40 10.83 19.71
C ALA A 42 2.17 11.33 18.94
N ASP A 43 2.35 11.98 17.78
CA ASP A 43 1.26 12.41 16.90
C ASP A 43 0.44 11.21 16.38
N TYR A 44 1.12 10.15 15.94
CA TYR A 44 0.46 8.91 15.53
C TYR A 44 -0.22 8.21 16.72
N TYR A 45 0.43 8.19 17.89
CA TYR A 45 -0.13 7.58 19.09
C TYR A 45 -1.43 8.27 19.54
N ILE A 46 -1.54 9.60 19.38
CA ILE A 46 -2.79 10.33 19.67
C ILE A 46 -3.93 9.81 18.80
N LEU A 47 -3.69 9.62 17.49
CA LEU A 47 -4.69 9.07 16.57
C LEU A 47 -5.08 7.64 16.95
N LEU A 48 -4.09 6.78 17.23
CA LEU A 48 -4.33 5.42 17.69
C LEU A 48 -5.20 5.40 18.94
N ARG A 49 -4.88 6.24 19.93
CA ARG A 49 -5.61 6.31 21.20
C ARG A 49 -7.02 6.85 21.01
N ALA A 50 -7.23 7.83 20.13
CA ALA A 50 -8.56 8.32 19.80
C ALA A 50 -9.41 7.22 19.14
N CYS A 51 -8.89 6.56 18.11
CA CYS A 51 -9.57 5.47 17.42
C CYS A 51 -9.83 4.28 18.35
N SER A 52 -8.87 3.92 19.21
CA SER A 52 -9.02 2.80 20.14
C SER A 52 -10.14 3.05 21.14
N ARG A 53 -10.32 4.30 21.60
CA ARG A 53 -11.44 4.67 22.46
C ARG A 53 -12.80 4.54 21.77
N VAL A 54 -12.89 4.99 20.51
CA VAL A 54 -14.12 4.86 19.70
C VAL A 54 -14.47 3.39 19.47
N ALA A 55 -13.47 2.58 19.13
CA ALA A 55 -13.62 1.15 18.90
C ALA A 55 -13.71 0.31 20.18
N GLN A 56 -13.58 0.94 21.37
CA GLN A 56 -13.61 0.27 22.68
C GLN A 56 -12.60 -0.88 22.82
N VAL A 57 -11.39 -0.69 22.28
CA VAL A 57 -10.28 -1.65 22.37
C VAL A 57 -9.06 -1.02 23.00
N GLU A 58 -8.13 -1.85 23.49
CA GLU A 58 -6.82 -1.36 23.90
C GLU A 58 -6.08 -0.72 22.72
N THR A 59 -5.31 0.34 23.00
CA THR A 59 -4.51 1.04 21.99
C THR A 59 -3.50 0.12 21.30
N ARG A 60 -2.99 -0.90 22.00
CA ARG A 60 -2.11 -1.94 21.42
C ARG A 60 -2.84 -2.78 20.37
N CYS A 61 -4.09 -3.19 20.64
CA CYS A 61 -4.91 -3.92 19.69
C CYS A 61 -5.20 -3.08 18.44
N MET A 62 -5.52 -1.80 18.63
CA MET A 62 -5.71 -0.86 17.52
C MET A 62 -4.45 -0.76 16.65
N HIS A 63 -3.27 -0.62 17.26
CA HIS A 63 -2.00 -0.57 16.54
C HIS A 63 -1.72 -1.86 15.75
N ILE A 64 -1.97 -3.03 16.33
CA ILE A 64 -1.83 -4.33 15.64
C ILE A 64 -2.78 -4.40 14.43
N GLY A 65 -4.01 -3.92 14.59
CA GLY A 65 -5.00 -3.84 13.52
C GLY A 65 -4.51 -2.96 12.37
N VAL A 66 -4.01 -1.76 12.67
CA VAL A 66 -3.43 -0.84 11.67
C VAL A 66 -2.29 -1.52 10.92
N LEU A 67 -1.33 -2.14 11.62
CA LEU A 67 -0.21 -2.84 10.96
C LEU A 67 -0.64 -4.03 10.11
N SER A 68 -1.74 -4.70 10.46
CA SER A 68 -2.30 -5.79 9.65
C SER A 68 -2.97 -5.25 8.40
N PHE A 69 -3.70 -4.14 8.53
CA PHE A 69 -4.38 -3.48 7.43
C PHE A 69 -3.38 -2.92 6.41
N GLU A 70 -2.33 -2.21 6.86
CA GLU A 70 -1.26 -1.69 5.99
C GLU A 70 -0.57 -2.82 5.19
N ARG A 71 -0.24 -3.95 5.83
CA ARG A 71 0.33 -5.11 5.13
C ARG A 71 -0.58 -5.68 4.05
N ARG A 72 -1.89 -5.72 4.31
CA ARG A 72 -2.89 -6.20 3.32
C ARG A 72 -3.06 -5.21 2.17
N LEU A 73 -3.03 -3.91 2.45
CA LEU A 73 -3.06 -2.87 1.43
C LEU A 73 -1.83 -2.98 0.52
N ALA A 74 -0.62 -3.04 1.09
CA ALA A 74 0.61 -3.19 0.31
C ALA A 74 0.60 -4.46 -0.56
N TRP A 75 0.04 -5.57 -0.06
CA TRP A 75 -0.13 -6.79 -0.86
C TRP A 75 -1.12 -6.60 -2.02
N LEU A 76 -2.23 -5.91 -1.78
CA LEU A 76 -3.24 -5.63 -2.80
C LEU A 76 -2.69 -4.71 -3.89
N GLU A 77 -1.97 -3.66 -3.53
CA GLU A 77 -1.29 -2.76 -4.49
C GLU A 77 -0.33 -3.54 -5.38
N LYS A 78 0.53 -4.38 -4.79
CA LYS A 78 1.46 -5.23 -5.56
C LYS A 78 0.73 -6.19 -6.51
N ARG A 79 -0.45 -6.70 -6.12
CA ARG A 79 -1.25 -7.57 -6.99
C ARG A 79 -1.88 -6.82 -8.14
N ILE A 80 -2.42 -5.62 -7.89
CA ILE A 80 -2.97 -4.77 -8.95
C ILE A 80 -1.87 -4.44 -9.95
N ASP A 81 -0.73 -3.97 -9.46
CA ASP A 81 0.44 -3.67 -10.28
C ASP A 81 0.84 -4.88 -11.14
N HIS A 82 0.98 -6.06 -10.52
CA HIS A 82 1.25 -7.28 -11.26
C HIS A 82 0.23 -7.58 -12.35
N CYS A 83 -1.08 -7.49 -12.04
CA CYS A 83 -2.15 -7.75 -13.00
C CYS A 83 -2.17 -6.78 -14.17
N LEU A 84 -1.82 -5.51 -13.95
CA LEU A 84 -1.74 -4.51 -15.01
C LEU A 84 -0.55 -4.75 -15.95
N HIS A 85 0.53 -5.36 -15.46
CA HIS A 85 1.69 -5.75 -16.26
C HIS A 85 1.56 -7.12 -16.92
N LEU A 86 0.50 -7.88 -16.64
CA LEU A 86 0.22 -9.11 -17.37
C LEU A 86 -0.30 -8.74 -18.76
N THR A 87 0.45 -9.11 -19.80
CA THR A 87 -0.10 -9.13 -21.15
C THR A 87 -1.25 -10.13 -21.16
N PRO A 88 -2.48 -9.72 -21.52
CA PRO A 88 -3.57 -10.66 -21.66
C PRO A 88 -3.15 -11.77 -22.63
N PRO A 89 -3.49 -13.04 -22.35
CA PRO A 89 -3.33 -14.07 -23.37
C PRO A 89 -4.06 -13.60 -24.63
N ILE A 90 -3.44 -13.75 -25.79
CA ILE A 90 -4.08 -13.47 -27.08
C ILE A 90 -5.29 -14.39 -27.14
N VAL A 91 -6.47 -13.85 -26.85
CA VAL A 91 -7.71 -14.60 -26.93
C VAL A 91 -8.07 -14.59 -28.41
N SER A 92 -7.75 -15.67 -29.12
CA SER A 92 -8.35 -15.92 -30.43
C SER A 92 -9.82 -16.21 -30.17
N CYS A 93 -10.62 -15.15 -30.16
CA CYS A 93 -12.06 -15.24 -30.11
C CYS A 93 -12.53 -15.41 -31.54
N ASP A 94 -13.09 -16.59 -31.86
CA ASP A 94 -13.57 -16.92 -33.21
C ASP A 94 -14.59 -15.92 -33.77
N TYR A 95 -15.23 -15.12 -32.91
CA TYR A 95 -16.16 -14.05 -33.26
C TYR A 95 -15.54 -12.65 -33.34
N CYS A 96 -14.32 -12.49 -32.81
CA CYS A 96 -13.62 -11.21 -32.72
C CYS A 96 -12.56 -11.04 -33.83
N THR A 97 -12.34 -12.08 -34.64
CA THR A 97 -11.36 -12.12 -35.73
C THR A 97 -11.76 -11.27 -36.95
N ASP A 98 -13.02 -10.83 -37.04
CA ASP A 98 -13.56 -10.23 -38.27
C ASP A 98 -13.55 -8.69 -38.33
N MET A 99 -12.66 -8.03 -37.57
CA MET A 99 -12.49 -6.57 -37.63
C MET A 99 -11.08 -6.15 -38.06
N VAL A 100 -10.46 -6.93 -38.97
CA VAL A 100 -9.31 -6.44 -39.75
C VAL A 100 -9.89 -5.71 -40.96
N PRO A 101 -9.73 -4.38 -41.11
CA PRO A 101 -10.02 -3.74 -42.37
C PRO A 101 -8.98 -4.24 -43.37
N GLU A 102 -9.44 -5.04 -44.33
CA GLU A 102 -8.70 -5.32 -45.55
C GLU A 102 -8.43 -3.99 -46.26
N ASN A 103 -7.26 -3.41 -46.04
CA ASN A 103 -6.64 -2.50 -46.99
C ASN A 103 -5.12 -2.70 -46.98
N THR A 104 -4.73 -3.63 -47.85
CA THR A 104 -3.68 -3.49 -48.87
C THR A 104 -2.22 -3.26 -48.45
N THR A 105 -1.44 -4.29 -48.78
CA THR A 105 -0.11 -4.29 -49.44
C THR A 105 1.12 -3.90 -48.63
N ASP A 106 1.94 -4.94 -48.45
CA ASP A 106 3.38 -5.01 -48.69
C ASP A 106 4.35 -4.33 -47.72
N ALA A 107 5.19 -5.22 -47.16
CA ALA A 107 6.55 -5.01 -46.66
C ALA A 107 6.72 -4.13 -45.41
N GLU A 108 7.40 -4.75 -44.42
CA GLU A 108 8.28 -4.11 -43.45
C GLU A 108 7.72 -2.88 -42.72
N THR A 109 7.21 -3.09 -41.51
CA THR A 109 7.66 -2.39 -40.29
C THR A 109 6.83 -2.98 -39.14
N ILE A 110 7.47 -3.72 -38.23
CA ILE A 110 6.90 -3.97 -36.91
C ILE A 110 6.94 -2.62 -36.20
N VAL A 111 5.87 -1.84 -36.35
CA VAL A 111 5.67 -0.65 -35.53
C VAL A 111 5.25 -1.21 -34.18
N GLU A 112 6.16 -1.18 -33.21
CA GLU A 112 5.80 -1.19 -31.80
C GLU A 112 4.83 -0.03 -31.58
N GLU A 113 3.53 -0.28 -31.74
CA GLU A 113 2.52 0.63 -31.25
C GLU A 113 2.47 0.44 -29.73
N SER A 114 3.45 1.07 -29.08
CA SER A 114 3.45 1.32 -27.65
C SER A 114 2.11 1.92 -27.31
N ILE A 115 1.26 1.13 -26.66
CA ILE A 115 -0.02 1.59 -26.11
C ILE A 115 0.31 2.79 -25.23
N GLY A 116 -0.08 3.98 -25.69
CA GLY A 116 0.30 5.27 -25.13
C GLY A 116 -0.22 5.46 -23.71
N LEU A 117 0.53 4.94 -22.73
CA LEU A 117 0.31 5.17 -21.31
C LEU A 117 1.14 6.36 -20.78
N SER A 118 1.91 7.02 -21.65
CA SER A 118 2.82 8.13 -21.33
C SER A 118 2.13 9.41 -20.83
N ASN A 119 0.79 9.45 -20.78
CA ASN A 119 0.02 10.59 -20.27
C ASN A 119 -0.63 10.36 -18.90
N LEU A 120 -0.43 9.20 -18.27
CA LEU A 120 -0.87 8.97 -16.90
C LEU A 120 0.20 9.43 -15.92
N ASN A 121 0.11 10.71 -15.53
CA ASN A 121 0.83 11.23 -14.38
C ASN A 121 0.16 10.65 -13.11
N ILE A 122 0.64 9.50 -12.65
CA ILE A 122 0.33 8.91 -11.33
C ILE A 122 1.54 9.14 -10.42
#